data_AF-A0AAD5A325-F1
#
_entry.id   AF-A0AAD5A325-F1
#
_cell.length_a   1.000
_cell.length_b   1.000
_cell.length_c   1.000
_cell.angle_alpha   90.00
_cell.angle_beta   90.00
_cell.angle_gamma   90.00
#
_symmetry.space_group_name_H-M   'P 1'
#
loop_
_entity.id
_entity.type
_entity.pdbx_description
1 polymer ?
#
loop_
_entity_poly.entity_id
_entity_poly.type
_entity_poly.pdbx_seq_one_letter_code
_entity_poly.pdbx_strand_id
1 'polypeptide(L)'
;MAHNHPPQKYYTLGHDVGIVKRLEEPIPSLQEVQLLEECDIIFFFWSAFSQARIGIEAAVKILNTLPGDKPAVLVVLHQTFKSEADCTVVPDSSRAVNRENTIMVDCLVNKNQELLQCFKNDEALSTIITWVNP
;
A
#
# COMPACT_ATOMS: atom_id res chain seq x y z
N MET A 1 -7.70 -18.02 26.60
CA MET A 1 -8.22 -18.62 25.36
C MET A 1 -7.79 -17.71 24.23
N ALA A 2 -7.05 -18.22 23.24
CA ALA A 2 -6.68 -17.41 22.08
C ALA A 2 -7.97 -17.10 21.32
N HIS A 3 -8.33 -15.81 21.24
CA HIS A 3 -9.40 -15.37 20.35
C HIS A 3 -8.86 -15.55 18.92
N ASN A 4 -9.18 -16.68 18.28
CA ASN A 4 -8.93 -16.86 16.85
C ASN A 4 -9.84 -15.88 16.12
N HIS A 5 -9.34 -14.67 15.87
CA HIS A 5 -9.93 -13.79 14.89
C HIS A 5 -9.85 -14.50 13.52
N PRO A 6 -10.91 -14.48 12.69
CA PRO A 6 -10.84 -15.03 11.36
C PRO A 6 -9.69 -14.38 10.57
N PRO A 7 -9.06 -15.11 9.62
CA PRO A 7 -8.01 -14.55 8.80
C PRO A 7 -8.55 -13.34 8.03
N GLN A 8 -7.75 -12.28 7.98
CA GLN A 8 -8.08 -11.08 7.23
C GLN A 8 -7.59 -11.25 5.80
N LYS A 9 -8.54 -11.41 4.87
CA LYS A 9 -8.23 -11.72 3.49
C LYS A 9 -7.87 -10.45 2.74
N TYR A 10 -6.76 -10.47 2.00
CA TYR A 10 -6.35 -9.35 1.18
C TYR A 10 -6.21 -9.73 -0.29
N TYR A 11 -6.48 -8.77 -1.17
CA TYR A 11 -6.22 -8.88 -2.61
C TYR A 11 -5.16 -7.84 -3.00
N THR A 12 -4.18 -8.24 -3.80
CA THR A 12 -3.13 -7.35 -4.30
C THR A 12 -3.47 -6.89 -5.73
N LEU A 13 -3.37 -5.57 -5.95
CA LEU A 13 -3.40 -4.96 -7.27
C LEU A 13 -2.04 -4.30 -7.52
N GLY A 14 -1.43 -4.56 -8.67
CA GLY A 14 -0.08 -4.07 -8.96
C GLY A 14 1.02 -4.94 -8.37
N HIS A 15 2.26 -4.45 -8.42
CA HIS A 15 3.45 -5.22 -8.02
C HIS A 15 3.84 -4.88 -6.59
N ASP A 16 3.67 -5.83 -5.66
CA ASP A 16 4.23 -5.73 -4.32
C ASP A 16 5.77 -5.75 -4.38
N VAL A 17 6.40 -4.93 -3.55
CA VAL A 17 7.87 -4.79 -3.44
C VAL A 17 8.39 -5.38 -2.12
N GLY A 18 7.69 -6.38 -1.60
CA GLY A 18 7.95 -7.00 -0.30
C GLY A 18 7.33 -6.27 0.88
N ILE A 19 6.36 -5.38 0.64
CA ILE A 19 5.61 -4.70 1.70
C ILE A 19 4.69 -5.70 2.39
N VAL A 20 3.97 -6.53 1.63
CA VAL A 20 3.04 -7.52 2.19
C VAL A 20 3.76 -8.44 3.17
N LYS A 21 4.94 -8.95 2.79
CA LYS A 21 5.78 -9.77 3.67
C LYS A 21 6.13 -9.08 4.99
N ARG A 22 6.32 -7.76 5.00
CA ARG A 22 6.57 -6.98 6.23
C ARG A 22 5.32 -6.75 7.07
N LEU A 23 4.12 -6.91 6.48
CA LEU A 23 2.84 -6.83 7.19
C LEU A 23 2.44 -8.17 7.82
N GLU A 24 2.85 -9.30 7.23
CA GLU A 24 2.55 -10.64 7.75
C GLU A 24 3.18 -10.92 9.12
N GLU A 25 4.34 -10.34 9.41
CA GLU A 25 4.98 -10.45 10.74
C GLU A 25 4.13 -9.83 11.87
N PRO A 26 3.70 -8.56 11.79
CA PRO A 26 2.83 -7.95 12.79
C PRO A 26 1.36 -8.39 12.68
N ILE A 27 0.92 -8.92 11.54
CA ILE A 27 -0.47 -9.34 11.28
C ILE A 27 -0.50 -10.77 10.75
N PRO A 28 -0.30 -11.79 11.61
CA PRO A 28 -0.17 -13.18 11.20
C PRO A 28 -1.47 -13.79 10.64
N SER A 29 -2.59 -13.09 10.78
CA SER A 29 -3.90 -13.48 10.23
C SER A 29 -4.10 -13.02 8.78
N LEU A 30 -3.17 -12.25 8.19
CA LEU A 30 -3.27 -11.84 6.79
C LEU A 30 -3.21 -13.05 5.85
N GLN A 31 -4.14 -13.10 4.91
CA GLN A 31 -4.22 -14.17 3.93
C GLN A 31 -4.48 -13.61 2.53
N GLU A 32 -3.60 -13.90 1.57
CA GLU A 32 -3.84 -13.50 0.18
C GLU A 32 -4.98 -14.32 -0.44
N VAL A 33 -5.85 -13.65 -1.19
CA VAL A 33 -6.86 -14.27 -2.05
C VAL A 33 -6.66 -13.87 -3.50
N GLN A 34 -7.10 -14.71 -4.42
CA GLN A 34 -6.92 -14.51 -5.86
C GLN A 34 -8.05 -13.68 -6.49
N LEU A 35 -9.19 -13.57 -5.81
CA LEU A 35 -10.37 -12.88 -6.30
C LEU A 35 -10.69 -11.68 -5.41
N LEU A 36 -10.91 -10.54 -6.06
CA LEU A 36 -11.30 -9.30 -5.39
C LEU A 36 -12.57 -9.46 -4.54
N GLU A 37 -13.50 -10.32 -4.95
CA GLU A 37 -14.76 -10.55 -4.23
C GLU A 37 -14.54 -11.25 -2.88
N GLU A 38 -13.47 -12.03 -2.75
CA GLU A 38 -13.16 -12.82 -1.56
C GLU A 38 -12.36 -12.05 -0.50
N CYS A 39 -11.81 -10.87 -0.84
CA CYS A 39 -11.00 -10.11 0.09
C CYS A 39 -11.83 -9.24 1.04
N ASP A 40 -11.27 -9.00 2.22
CA ASP A 40 -11.76 -8.02 3.19
C ASP A 40 -11.09 -6.65 2.96
N ILE A 41 -9.86 -6.64 2.43
CA ILE A 41 -9.08 -5.43 2.13
C ILE A 41 -8.34 -5.53 0.79
N ILE A 42 -8.11 -4.39 0.15
CA ILE A 42 -7.37 -4.28 -1.11
C ILE A 42 -6.04 -3.57 -0.86
N PHE A 43 -4.92 -4.19 -1.23
CA PHE A 43 -3.62 -3.53 -1.31
C PHE A 43 -3.33 -3.17 -2.77
N PHE A 44 -3.31 -1.88 -3.08
CA PHE A 44 -2.99 -1.40 -4.42
C PHE A 44 -1.60 -0.76 -4.47
N PHE A 45 -0.65 -1.43 -5.10
CA PHE A 45 0.71 -0.97 -5.31
C PHE A 45 0.84 -0.24 -6.65
N TRP A 46 0.96 1.08 -6.60
CA TRP A 46 1.09 1.92 -7.77
C TRP A 46 2.52 2.44 -7.92
N SER A 47 3.22 2.02 -8.97
CA SER A 47 4.54 2.56 -9.29
C SER A 47 4.45 3.81 -10.15
N ALA A 48 4.88 4.95 -9.60
CA ALA A 48 4.90 6.24 -10.28
C ALA A 48 5.87 6.27 -11.49
N PHE A 49 6.77 5.28 -11.60
CA PHE A 49 7.83 5.25 -12.62
C PHE A 49 7.38 4.81 -14.01
N SER A 50 6.39 3.92 -14.11
CA SER A 50 5.94 3.42 -15.42
C SER A 50 5.08 4.43 -16.20
N GLN A 51 4.67 5.51 -15.53
CA GLN A 51 3.57 6.36 -15.96
C GLN A 51 3.84 7.83 -15.63
N ALA A 52 5.03 8.34 -15.95
CA ALA A 52 5.37 9.77 -15.81
C ALA A 52 4.36 10.74 -16.47
N ARG A 53 3.48 10.23 -17.35
CA ARG A 53 2.39 10.98 -18.00
C ARG A 53 1.01 10.80 -17.35
N ILE A 54 0.82 9.76 -16.53
CA ILE A 54 -0.45 9.40 -15.91
C ILE A 54 -0.25 9.53 -14.41
N GLY A 55 -0.60 10.69 -13.88
CA GLY A 55 -0.43 11.02 -12.47
C GLY A 55 -1.28 10.15 -11.54
N ILE A 56 -1.17 10.44 -10.24
CA ILE A 56 -1.87 9.74 -9.17
C ILE A 56 -3.40 9.64 -9.36
N GLU A 57 -3.98 10.59 -10.10
CA GLU A 57 -5.40 10.59 -10.46
C GLU A 57 -5.86 9.31 -11.15
N ALA A 58 -5.00 8.64 -11.93
CA ALA A 58 -5.39 7.37 -12.55
C ALA A 58 -5.42 6.21 -11.56
N ALA A 59 -4.51 6.18 -10.59
CA ALA A 59 -4.56 5.21 -9.52
C ALA A 59 -5.86 5.38 -8.71
N VAL A 60 -6.19 6.63 -8.36
CA VAL A 60 -7.45 6.97 -7.69
C VAL A 60 -8.66 6.58 -8.55
N LYS A 61 -8.62 6.83 -9.86
CA LYS A 61 -9.69 6.42 -10.78
C LYS A 61 -9.86 4.90 -10.83
N ILE A 62 -8.78 4.13 -10.89
CA ILE A 62 -8.82 2.66 -10.85
C ILE A 62 -9.48 2.19 -9.55
N LEU A 63 -9.06 2.74 -8.40
CA LEU A 63 -9.69 2.41 -7.10
C LEU A 63 -11.19 2.71 -7.10
N ASN A 64 -11.59 3.85 -7.65
CA ASN A 64 -12.99 4.24 -7.73
C ASN A 64 -13.81 3.36 -8.69
N THR A 65 -13.17 2.55 -9.55
CA THR A 65 -13.87 1.53 -10.36
C THR A 65 -13.99 0.17 -9.66
N LEU A 66 -13.28 -0.05 -8.54
CA LEU A 66 -13.36 -1.32 -7.82
C LEU A 66 -14.72 -1.44 -7.13
N PRO A 67 -15.36 -2.63 -7.18
CA PRO A 67 -16.67 -2.85 -6.59
C PRO A 67 -16.68 -2.68 -5.07
N GLY A 68 -17.64 -1.86 -4.59
CA GLY A 68 -18.02 -1.72 -3.19
C GLY A 68 -17.15 -0.76 -2.37
N ASP A 69 -17.54 -0.58 -1.11
CA ASP A 69 -16.85 0.26 -0.11
C ASP A 69 -15.76 -0.50 0.64
N LYS A 70 -15.22 -1.58 0.03
CA LYS A 70 -14.18 -2.42 0.62
C LYS A 70 -12.98 -1.56 1.03
N PRO A 71 -12.46 -1.73 2.26
CA PRO A 71 -11.25 -1.06 2.68
C PRO A 71 -10.12 -1.21 1.67
N ALA A 72 -9.39 -0.13 1.41
CA ALA A 72 -8.26 -0.16 0.49
C ALA A 72 -7.07 0.64 1.02
N VAL A 73 -5.88 0.21 0.61
CA VAL A 73 -4.62 0.90 0.86
C VAL A 73 -3.96 1.14 -0.49
N LEU A 74 -3.83 2.41 -0.88
CA LEU A 74 -3.04 2.80 -2.04
C LEU A 74 -1.60 3.08 -1.61
N VAL A 75 -0.70 2.20 -1.99
CA VAL A 75 0.73 2.37 -1.78
C VAL A 75 1.34 2.95 -3.05
N VAL A 76 1.77 4.21 -2.98
CA VAL A 76 2.47 4.88 -4.07
C VAL A 76 3.97 4.62 -3.94
N LEU A 77 4.52 3.89 -4.91
CA LEU A 77 5.93 3.53 -4.97
C LEU A 77 6.70 4.59 -5.76
N HIS A 78 7.47 5.39 -5.04
CA HIS A 78 8.38 6.40 -5.57
C HIS A 78 9.77 5.79 -5.70
N GLN A 79 10.25 5.57 -6.91
CA GLN A 79 11.66 5.21 -7.06
C GLN A 79 12.54 6.45 -6.84
N THR A 80 13.55 6.28 -6.00
CA THR A 80 14.52 7.33 -5.70
C THR A 80 15.91 6.92 -6.18
N PHE A 81 16.67 7.90 -6.64
CA PHE A 81 18.10 7.78 -6.95
C PHE A 81 18.98 8.29 -5.81
N LYS A 82 18.37 8.79 -4.74
CA LYS A 82 19.06 9.37 -3.59
C LYS A 82 19.36 8.31 -2.53
N SER A 83 20.39 8.55 -1.72
CA SER A 83 20.72 7.73 -0.56
C SER A 83 19.66 7.88 0.54
N GLU A 84 19.61 6.95 1.50
CA GLU A 84 18.65 6.95 2.61
C GLU A 84 18.62 8.29 3.40
N ALA A 85 19.74 9.01 3.46
CA ALA A 85 19.86 10.31 4.14
C ALA A 85 19.10 11.47 3.45
N ASP A 86 18.78 11.34 2.16
CA ASP A 86 18.22 12.43 1.32
C ASP A 86 16.74 12.20 0.94
N CYS A 87 16.07 11.28 1.62
CA CYS A 87 14.68 10.88 1.37
C CYS A 87 13.60 11.91 1.79
N THR A 88 13.99 13.16 2.06
CA THR A 88 13.13 14.22 2.64
C THR A 88 12.17 14.88 1.65
N VAL A 89 12.30 14.64 0.34
CA VAL A 89 11.46 15.25 -0.70
C VAL A 89 10.63 14.17 -1.39
N VAL A 90 9.68 13.59 -0.66
CA VAL A 90 8.62 12.79 -1.27
C VAL A 90 7.33 13.57 -1.15
N PRO A 91 6.55 13.74 -2.24
CA PRO A 91 5.24 14.37 -2.17
C PRO A 91 4.39 13.66 -1.11
N ASP A 92 3.70 14.42 -0.26
CA ASP A 92 2.64 13.87 0.58
C ASP A 92 1.40 13.69 -0.31
N SER A 93 1.22 12.45 -0.78
CA SER A 93 0.14 12.15 -1.70
C SER A 93 -1.17 11.82 -0.99
N SER A 94 -1.16 11.66 0.33
CA SER A 94 -2.29 11.19 1.16
C SER A 94 -3.61 11.91 0.89
N ARG A 95 -3.55 13.19 0.50
CA ARG A 95 -4.72 14.05 0.21
C ARG A 95 -5.39 13.78 -1.15
N ALA A 96 -4.79 12.98 -2.02
CA ALA A 96 -5.30 12.72 -3.37
C ALA A 96 -6.44 11.70 -3.39
N VAL A 97 -6.57 10.86 -2.36
CA VAL A 97 -7.64 9.86 -2.29
C VAL A 97 -8.91 10.49 -1.71
N ASN A 98 -10.03 10.32 -2.43
CA ASN A 98 -11.35 10.83 -2.02
C ASN A 98 -12.39 9.70 -1.80
N ARG A 99 -11.92 8.45 -1.78
CA ARG A 99 -12.74 7.25 -1.58
C ARG A 99 -12.84 6.96 -0.09
N GLU A 100 -14.05 6.72 0.41
CA GLU A 100 -14.25 6.26 1.79
C GLU A 100 -13.53 4.93 2.05
N ASN A 101 -13.23 4.65 3.32
CA ASN A 101 -12.50 3.44 3.74
C ASN A 101 -11.19 3.22 2.96
N THR A 102 -10.51 4.29 2.55
CA THR A 102 -9.25 4.20 1.80
C THR A 102 -8.20 5.09 2.41
N ILE A 103 -7.02 4.53 2.66
CA ILE A 103 -5.82 5.31 2.98
C ILE A 103 -4.84 5.28 1.81
N MET A 104 -3.98 6.28 1.75
CA MET A 104 -2.90 6.36 0.79
C MET A 104 -1.59 6.64 1.52
N VAL A 105 -0.55 5.91 1.16
CA VAL A 105 0.79 6.03 1.76
C VAL A 105 1.86 6.06 0.66
N ASP A 106 2.92 6.81 0.92
CA ASP A 106 4.06 6.95 0.02
C ASP A 106 5.23 6.09 0.49
N CYS A 107 5.66 5.16 -0.34
CA CYS A 107 6.83 4.32 -0.09
C CYS A 107 7.95 4.62 -1.08
N LEU A 108 9.18 4.57 -0.60
CA LEU A 108 10.39 4.74 -1.39
C LEU A 108 11.00 3.39 -1.76
N VAL A 109 11.32 3.24 -3.05
CA VAL A 109 12.02 2.06 -3.58
C VAL A 109 13.30 2.47 -4.29
N ASN A 110 14.28 1.57 -4.35
CA ASN A 110 15.48 1.80 -5.14
C ASN A 110 15.23 1.52 -6.65
N LYS A 111 16.27 1.67 -7.48
CA LYS A 111 16.20 1.41 -8.92
C LYS A 111 15.85 -0.03 -9.31
N ASN A 112 16.02 -0.98 -8.39
CA ASN A 112 15.67 -2.39 -8.56
C ASN A 112 14.24 -2.69 -8.04
N GLN A 113 13.47 -1.65 -7.69
CA GLN A 113 12.15 -1.77 -7.07
C GLN A 113 12.16 -2.48 -5.71
N GLU A 114 13.27 -2.39 -4.96
CA GLU A 114 13.36 -2.92 -3.60
C GLU A 114 13.01 -1.82 -2.59
N LEU A 115 12.21 -2.16 -1.58
CA LEU A 115 11.80 -1.24 -0.51
C LEU A 115 13.01 -0.77 0.32
N LEU A 116 13.20 0.54 0.44
CA LEU A 116 14.28 1.13 1.24
C LEU A 116 14.05 0.97 2.75
N GLN A 117 15.13 0.92 3.53
CA GLN A 117 15.07 0.92 4.99
C GLN A 117 15.18 2.37 5.51
N CYS A 118 14.08 3.10 5.45
CA CYS A 118 14.08 4.50 5.85
C CYS A 118 12.86 4.83 6.71
N PHE A 119 12.99 5.88 7.52
CA PHE A 119 11.95 6.36 8.43
C PHE A 119 10.59 6.54 7.73
N LYS A 120 10.57 7.03 6.49
CA LYS A 120 9.33 7.22 5.74
C LYS A 120 8.61 5.91 5.44
N ASN A 121 9.36 4.85 5.08
CA ASN A 121 8.78 3.54 4.84
C ASN A 121 8.31 2.90 6.15
N ASP A 122 9.02 3.14 7.26
CA ASP A 122 8.61 2.65 8.59
C ASP A 122 7.30 3.32 9.06
N GLU A 123 7.15 4.63 8.79
CA GLU A 123 5.92 5.39 9.05
C GLU A 123 4.76 4.90 8.16
N ALA A 124 5.03 4.67 6.87
CA ALA A 124 4.05 4.12 5.94
C ALA A 124 3.58 2.73 6.40
N LEU A 125 4.51 1.82 6.73
CA LEU A 125 4.18 0.49 7.23
C LEU A 125 3.37 0.56 8.53
N SER A 126 3.77 1.42 9.48
CA SER A 126 3.04 1.62 10.73
C SER A 126 1.61 2.09 10.47
N THR A 127 1.43 3.04 9.55
CA THR A 127 0.10 3.55 9.14
C THR A 127 -0.76 2.43 8.54
N ILE A 128 -0.18 1.60 7.67
CA ILE A 128 -0.87 0.44 7.09
C ILE A 128 -1.27 -0.54 8.19
N ILE A 129 -0.38 -0.87 9.12
CA ILE A 129 -0.65 -1.82 10.20
C ILE A 129 -1.82 -1.35 11.07
N THR A 130 -1.80 -0.08 11.49
CA THR A 130 -2.88 0.52 12.27
C THR A 130 -4.21 0.54 11.50
N TRP A 131 -4.17 0.77 10.18
CA TRP A 131 -5.37 0.76 9.36
C TRP A 131 -5.98 -0.64 9.17
N VAL A 132 -5.12 -1.63 8.95
CA VAL A 132 -5.51 -3.03 8.68
C VAL A 132 -6.01 -3.70 9.96
N ASN A 133 -5.38 -3.41 11.10
CA ASN A 133 -5.69 -3.98 12.40
C ASN A 133 -5.85 -2.87 13.47
N PRO A 134 -6.95 -2.10 13.43
CA PRO A 134 -7.20 -0.96 14.31
C PRO A 134 -7.49 -1.34 15.78
#